data_AF-A0A0F9LND7-F1
#
_entry.id   AF-A0A0F9LND7-F1
#
_cell.length_a   1.000
_cell.length_b   1.000
_cell.length_c   1.000
_cell.angle_alpha   90.00
_cell.angle_beta   90.00
_cell.angle_gamma   90.00
#
_symmetry.space_group_name_H-M   'P 1'
#
loop_
_entity.id
_entity.type
_entity.pdbx_description
1 polymer ?
#
loop_
_entity_poly.entity_id
_entity_poly.type
_entity_poly.pdbx_seq_one_letter_code
_entity_poly.pdbx_strand_id
1 'polypeptide(L)'
;MGINVINVKTFIADSIFELIEHEVAVFLGNEDHVRLYDSIDVNGYFVLYPERKFAVATGVPLENWLPVFVHEFNHFRQWKEQDPIYLKAFPHGKPGDDREAIEFINEWVEREVEFSDTEIQFYIERAREMEADCERRAYRMIEERNLPIDLATYAQMSNAYIHFYNFVGKNREWYAIGKEPYRTLQVVQAMNTTIDDDFSTINEEYMELFETHCMPEWYHRLDCSEAPIETDCGCKK
;
A
#
# COMPACT_ATOMS: atom_id res chain seq x y z
N MET A 1 24.06 -16.69 12.03
CA MET A 1 23.92 -15.22 12.14
C MET A 1 24.77 -14.43 11.11
N GLY A 2 25.90 -14.93 10.59
CA GLY A 2 26.72 -14.16 9.64
C GLY A 2 26.24 -14.09 8.17
N ILE A 3 25.50 -15.09 7.68
CA ILE A 3 25.11 -15.20 6.26
C ILE A 3 24.07 -14.13 5.88
N ASN A 4 23.03 -13.94 6.70
CA ASN A 4 21.94 -13.02 6.39
C ASN A 4 22.39 -11.55 6.34
N VAL A 5 23.41 -11.17 7.13
CA VAL A 5 23.93 -9.79 7.14
C VAL A 5 24.67 -9.46 5.84
N ILE A 6 25.39 -10.42 5.25
CA ILE A 6 26.09 -10.22 3.98
C ILE A 6 25.08 -10.08 2.84
N ASN A 7 24.03 -10.91 2.83
CA ASN A 7 22.97 -10.85 1.83
C ASN A 7 22.25 -9.50 1.86
N VAL A 8 21.87 -9.01 3.04
CA VAL A 8 21.23 -7.69 3.18
C VAL A 8 22.13 -6.59 2.66
N LYS A 9 23.40 -6.54 3.08
CA LYS A 9 24.33 -5.50 2.60
C LYS A 9 24.52 -5.52 1.09
N THR A 10 24.64 -6.72 0.51
CA THR A 10 24.82 -6.90 -0.93
C THR A 10 23.56 -6.45 -1.67
N PHE A 11 22.39 -6.89 -1.21
CA PHE A 11 21.10 -6.47 -1.77
C PHE A 11 20.93 -4.96 -1.73
N ILE A 12 21.11 -4.32 -0.57
CA ILE A 12 20.98 -2.86 -0.46
C ILE A 12 21.99 -2.15 -1.37
N ALA A 13 23.25 -2.61 -1.43
CA ALA A 13 24.26 -2.00 -2.30
C ALA A 13 23.90 -2.14 -3.79
N ASP A 14 23.50 -3.33 -4.24
CA ASP A 14 23.07 -3.59 -5.62
C ASP A 14 21.87 -2.72 -5.99
N SER A 15 20.84 -2.67 -5.11
CA SER A 15 19.63 -1.88 -5.33
C SER A 15 19.92 -0.38 -5.40
N ILE A 16 20.75 0.14 -4.50
CA ILE A 16 21.17 1.56 -4.53
C ILE A 16 21.96 1.87 -5.80
N PHE A 17 22.85 0.97 -6.22
CA PHE A 17 23.61 1.16 -7.46
C PHE A 17 22.67 1.22 -8.66
N GLU A 18 21.70 0.30 -8.74
CA GLU A 18 20.70 0.27 -9.81
C GLU A 18 19.81 1.53 -9.83
N LEU A 19 19.38 2.01 -8.65
CA LEU A 19 18.63 3.27 -8.51
C LEU A 19 19.44 4.47 -9.05
N ILE A 20 20.71 4.57 -8.67
CA ILE A 20 21.61 5.66 -9.10
C ILE A 20 21.87 5.59 -10.61
N GLU A 21 22.06 4.40 -11.18
CA GLU A 21 22.22 4.22 -12.63
C GLU A 21 21.02 4.73 -13.43
N HIS A 22 19.84 4.78 -12.81
CA HIS A 22 18.58 5.26 -13.41
C HIS A 22 18.21 6.68 -12.95
N GLU A 23 19.18 7.45 -12.45
CA GLU A 23 19.02 8.84 -12.03
C GLU A 23 17.95 9.02 -10.93
N VAL A 24 17.78 8.02 -10.07
CA VAL A 24 16.89 8.10 -8.90
C VAL A 24 17.68 8.62 -7.71
N ALA A 25 17.22 9.72 -7.12
CA ALA A 25 17.77 10.23 -5.87
C ALA A 25 17.42 9.27 -4.71
N VAL A 26 18.42 8.81 -3.97
CA VAL A 26 18.23 7.84 -2.87
C VAL A 26 18.36 8.55 -1.51
N PHE A 27 17.37 8.37 -0.64
CA PHE A 27 17.38 8.89 0.73
C PHE A 27 17.04 7.79 1.76
N LEU A 28 18.04 7.38 2.54
CA LEU A 28 17.84 6.49 3.69
C LEU A 28 17.84 7.33 4.97
N GLY A 29 16.65 7.67 5.46
CA GLY A 29 16.47 8.50 6.66
C GLY A 29 16.82 7.72 7.93
N ASN A 30 17.43 8.37 8.92
CA ASN A 30 17.79 7.75 10.20
C ASN A 30 16.69 7.91 11.27
N GLU A 31 15.52 8.41 10.88
CA GLU A 31 14.33 8.55 11.71
C GLU A 31 13.36 7.38 11.45
N ASP A 32 12.27 7.32 12.21
CA ASP A 32 11.21 6.31 12.06
C ASP A 32 10.20 6.63 10.95
N HIS A 33 10.38 7.77 10.28
CA HIS A 33 9.60 8.20 9.13
C HIS A 33 10.48 8.93 8.12
N VAL A 34 9.99 9.04 6.89
CA VAL A 34 10.47 9.96 5.85
C VAL A 34 9.31 10.81 5.38
N ARG A 35 9.60 12.07 5.05
CA ARG A 35 8.59 13.02 4.63
C ARG A 35 8.34 12.91 3.13
N LEU A 36 7.13 12.55 2.76
CA LEU A 36 6.58 12.60 1.41
C LEU A 36 5.86 13.94 1.25
N TYR A 37 6.30 14.74 0.29
CA TYR A 37 5.94 16.17 0.18
C TYR A 37 6.18 16.93 1.50
N ASP A 38 5.61 18.12 1.69
CA ASP A 38 5.88 18.94 2.89
C ASP A 38 5.08 18.51 4.13
N SER A 39 4.17 17.55 4.03
CA SER A 39 3.12 17.34 5.04
C SER A 39 2.77 15.90 5.40
N ILE A 40 3.34 14.87 4.75
CA ILE A 40 2.94 13.47 4.98
C ILE A 40 4.14 12.64 5.42
N ASP A 41 4.04 12.04 6.61
CA ASP A 41 5.05 11.12 7.13
C ASP A 41 4.71 9.68 6.72
N VAL A 42 5.67 9.01 6.07
CA VAL A 42 5.53 7.64 5.58
C VAL A 42 6.78 6.82 5.92
N ASN A 43 6.69 5.49 5.79
CA ASN A 43 7.84 4.61 6.04
C ASN A 43 8.80 4.54 4.85
N GLY A 44 8.30 4.78 3.65
CA GLY A 44 9.06 4.79 2.41
C GLY A 44 8.21 5.30 1.25
N TYR A 45 8.85 5.59 0.13
CA TYR A 45 8.20 5.87 -1.14
C TYR A 45 9.20 5.77 -2.30
N PHE A 46 8.69 5.38 -3.46
CA PHE A 46 9.29 5.66 -4.76
C PHE A 46 8.35 6.57 -5.57
N VAL A 47 8.83 7.76 -5.92
CA VAL A 47 8.06 8.73 -6.73
C VAL A 47 8.83 9.14 -7.97
N LEU A 48 8.10 9.49 -9.03
CA LEU A 48 8.69 9.95 -10.30
C LEU A 48 8.80 11.48 -10.39
N TYR A 49 7.90 12.19 -9.71
CA TYR A 49 7.76 13.64 -9.81
C TYR A 49 7.70 14.30 -8.43
N PRO A 50 8.13 15.57 -8.30
CA PRO A 50 8.77 16.39 -9.35
C PRO A 50 10.19 15.93 -9.71
N GLU A 51 10.81 15.11 -8.86
CA GLU A 51 12.11 14.47 -9.10
C GLU A 51 12.01 12.99 -8.73
N ARG A 52 12.67 12.13 -9.51
CA ARG A 52 12.69 10.70 -9.21
C ARG A 52 13.40 10.46 -7.88
N LYS A 53 12.67 9.99 -6.90
CA LYS A 53 13.18 9.82 -5.54
C LYS A 53 12.72 8.51 -4.94
N PHE A 54 13.68 7.82 -4.35
CA PHE A 54 13.49 6.64 -3.51
C PHE A 54 13.85 7.02 -2.08
N ALA A 55 12.94 6.82 -1.15
CA ALA A 55 13.17 7.11 0.26
C ALA A 55 12.67 5.98 1.16
N VAL A 56 13.43 5.68 2.23
CA VAL A 56 13.03 4.71 3.26
C VAL A 56 13.49 5.20 4.63
N ALA A 57 12.63 5.08 5.63
CA ALA A 57 12.93 5.34 7.04
C ALA A 57 13.67 4.14 7.64
N THR A 58 14.93 4.33 8.03
CA THR A 58 15.82 3.27 8.55
C THR A 58 16.17 3.43 10.03
N GLY A 59 15.56 4.41 10.72
CA GLY A 59 15.71 4.64 12.17
C GLY A 59 15.00 3.62 13.06
N VAL A 60 14.37 2.60 12.47
CA VAL A 60 13.69 1.49 13.15
C VAL A 60 14.46 0.17 12.98
N PRO A 61 14.09 -0.91 13.70
CA PRO A 61 14.73 -2.22 13.51
C PRO A 61 14.68 -2.73 12.06
N LEU A 62 15.67 -3.55 11.69
CA LEU A 62 15.86 -4.07 10.32
C LEU A 62 14.61 -4.78 9.79
N GLU A 63 13.98 -5.58 10.65
CA GLU A 63 12.76 -6.33 10.36
C GLU A 63 11.57 -5.44 9.98
N ASN A 64 11.59 -4.15 10.33
CA ASN A 64 10.51 -3.21 10.04
C ASN A 64 10.76 -2.45 8.74
N TRP A 65 11.99 -1.97 8.49
CA TRP A 65 12.27 -1.16 7.30
C TRP A 65 12.73 -1.95 6.09
N LEU A 66 13.33 -3.13 6.27
CA LEU A 66 13.80 -3.93 5.14
C LEU A 66 12.63 -4.38 4.23
N PRO A 67 11.47 -4.82 4.73
CA PRO A 67 10.31 -5.10 3.88
C PRO A 67 9.86 -3.87 3.08
N VAL A 68 9.83 -2.70 3.71
CA VAL A 68 9.50 -1.42 3.05
C VAL A 68 10.50 -1.13 1.94
N PHE A 69 11.80 -1.26 2.20
CA PHE A 69 12.81 -1.07 1.17
C PHE A 69 12.61 -2.00 -0.03
N VAL A 70 12.33 -3.28 0.21
CA VAL A 70 12.08 -4.26 -0.85
C VAL A 70 10.83 -3.88 -1.65
N HIS A 71 9.74 -3.51 -0.98
CA HIS A 71 8.50 -3.07 -1.60
C HIS A 71 8.73 -1.85 -2.52
N GLU A 72 9.27 -0.75 -1.98
CA GLU A 72 9.52 0.47 -2.76
C GLU A 72 10.48 0.21 -3.93
N PHE A 73 11.44 -0.69 -3.75
CA PHE A 73 12.39 -1.03 -4.80
C PHE A 73 11.71 -1.80 -5.93
N ASN A 74 10.65 -2.56 -5.65
CA ASN A 74 9.87 -3.22 -6.67
C ASN A 74 8.93 -2.26 -7.42
N HIS A 75 8.44 -1.18 -6.81
CA HIS A 75 7.81 -0.08 -7.56
C HIS A 75 8.80 0.60 -8.52
N PHE A 76 10.04 0.85 -8.08
CA PHE A 76 11.09 1.31 -8.99
C PHE A 76 11.31 0.34 -10.15
N ARG A 77 11.37 -0.98 -9.89
CA ARG A 77 11.57 -1.98 -10.95
C ARG A 77 10.39 -2.04 -11.91
N GLN A 78 9.16 -1.97 -11.42
CA GLN A 78 7.95 -1.88 -12.24
C GLN A 78 8.03 -0.68 -13.21
N TRP A 79 8.42 0.49 -12.71
CA TRP A 79 8.66 1.66 -13.55
C TRP A 79 9.79 1.45 -14.56
N LYS A 80 10.97 1.00 -14.10
CA LYS A 80 12.15 0.78 -14.95
C LYS A 80 11.86 -0.18 -16.09
N GLU A 81 11.13 -1.26 -15.81
CA GLU A 81 10.77 -2.30 -16.76
C GLU A 81 9.62 -1.88 -17.70
N GLN A 82 9.03 -0.70 -17.48
CA GLN A 82 7.84 -0.22 -18.20
C GLN A 82 6.70 -1.24 -18.10
N ASP A 83 6.51 -1.78 -16.89
CA ASP A 83 5.52 -2.82 -16.65
C ASP A 83 4.10 -2.34 -17.01
N PRO A 84 3.34 -3.07 -17.84
CA PRO A 84 2.02 -2.64 -18.27
C PRO A 84 1.00 -2.46 -17.15
N ILE A 85 1.12 -3.18 -16.03
CA ILE A 85 0.25 -3.03 -14.85
C ILE A 85 0.58 -1.70 -14.17
N TYR A 86 1.88 -1.45 -13.95
CA TYR A 86 2.34 -0.18 -13.38
C TYR A 86 1.93 1.02 -14.24
N LEU A 87 2.18 0.98 -15.55
CA LEU A 87 1.80 2.07 -16.46
C LEU A 87 0.29 2.33 -16.48
N LYS A 88 -0.54 1.30 -16.30
CA LYS A 88 -2.00 1.47 -16.18
C LYS A 88 -2.40 2.16 -14.88
N ALA A 89 -1.64 2.02 -13.81
CA ALA A 89 -1.89 2.65 -12.52
C ALA A 89 -1.73 4.17 -12.54
N PHE A 90 -1.27 4.75 -13.66
CA PHE A 90 -1.26 6.20 -13.93
C PHE A 90 -2.31 6.53 -15.01
N PRO A 91 -3.61 6.36 -14.71
CA PRO A 91 -4.67 6.66 -15.66
C PRO A 91 -4.76 8.18 -15.84
N HIS A 92 -4.81 8.61 -17.11
CA HIS A 92 -4.77 10.01 -17.55
C HIS A 92 -3.35 10.59 -17.65
N GLY A 93 -2.50 9.96 -18.47
CA GLY A 93 -1.24 10.54 -18.98
C GLY A 93 -1.43 11.75 -19.91
N LYS A 94 -2.24 12.75 -19.50
CA LYS A 94 -2.12 14.09 -20.05
C LYS A 94 -0.69 14.55 -19.74
N PRO A 95 -0.01 15.24 -20.67
CA PRO A 95 1.28 15.83 -20.35
C PRO A 95 1.17 16.68 -19.07
N GLY A 96 1.80 16.22 -17.98
CA GLY A 96 1.78 16.87 -16.66
C GLY A 96 0.73 16.39 -15.65
N ASP A 97 -0.03 15.33 -15.93
CA ASP A 97 -0.85 14.62 -14.93
C ASP A 97 -0.25 13.22 -14.72
N ASP A 98 0.68 13.15 -13.77
CA ASP A 98 1.42 11.94 -13.40
C ASP A 98 0.82 11.28 -12.15
N ARG A 99 -0.47 11.52 -11.90
CA ARG A 99 -1.16 10.99 -10.74
C ARG A 99 -1.38 9.50 -10.83
N GLU A 100 -1.16 8.83 -9.72
CA GLU A 100 -1.43 7.42 -9.56
C GLU A 100 -2.90 7.19 -9.18
N ALA A 101 -3.44 6.01 -9.48
CA ALA A 101 -4.82 5.62 -9.15
C ALA A 101 -5.17 5.80 -7.67
N ILE A 102 -4.20 5.61 -6.76
CA ILE A 102 -4.38 5.84 -5.31
C ILE A 102 -4.75 7.30 -4.99
N GLU A 103 -4.24 8.27 -5.73
CA GLU A 103 -4.55 9.69 -5.51
C GLU A 103 -6.04 9.97 -5.80
N PHE A 104 -6.57 9.41 -6.90
CA PHE A 104 -8.01 9.51 -7.20
C PHE A 104 -8.87 8.79 -6.16
N ILE A 105 -8.42 7.65 -5.64
CA ILE A 105 -9.12 6.94 -4.55
C ILE A 105 -9.16 7.82 -3.29
N ASN A 106 -8.06 8.48 -2.96
CA ASN A 106 -7.99 9.38 -1.79
C ASN A 106 -8.91 10.59 -1.95
N GLU A 107 -8.86 11.29 -3.09
CA GLU A 107 -9.78 12.40 -3.41
C GLU A 107 -11.25 11.98 -3.26
N TRP A 108 -11.57 10.74 -3.65
CA TRP A 108 -12.90 10.17 -3.49
C TRP A 108 -13.26 9.88 -2.04
N VAL A 109 -12.40 9.20 -1.28
CA VAL A 109 -12.62 8.88 0.14
C VAL A 109 -12.77 10.16 0.97
N GLU A 110 -11.96 11.18 0.68
CA GLU A 110 -11.99 12.49 1.35
C GLU A 110 -13.18 13.36 0.92
N ARG A 111 -13.98 12.90 -0.05
CA ARG A 111 -15.15 13.60 -0.60
C ARG A 111 -14.80 14.93 -1.26
N GLU A 112 -13.58 15.05 -1.76
CA GLU A 112 -13.13 16.19 -2.56
C GLU A 112 -13.64 16.09 -4.00
N VAL A 113 -13.69 14.85 -4.53
CA VAL A 113 -14.19 14.54 -5.86
C VAL A 113 -15.21 13.41 -5.79
N GLU A 114 -16.26 13.52 -6.60
CA GLU A 114 -17.24 12.44 -6.77
C GLU A 114 -16.99 11.73 -8.11
N PHE A 115 -16.92 10.40 -8.06
CA PHE A 115 -16.79 9.54 -9.23
C PHE A 115 -18.02 8.65 -9.34
N SER A 116 -18.37 8.23 -10.55
CA SER A 116 -19.33 7.14 -10.73
C SER A 116 -18.76 5.82 -10.21
N ASP A 117 -19.63 4.87 -9.87
CA ASP A 117 -19.24 3.51 -9.45
C ASP A 117 -18.25 2.86 -10.44
N THR A 118 -18.43 3.10 -11.74
CA THR A 118 -17.54 2.56 -12.77
C THR A 118 -16.15 3.21 -12.74
N GLU A 119 -16.07 4.51 -12.51
CA GLU A 119 -14.80 5.24 -12.43
C GLU A 119 -14.02 4.85 -11.17
N ILE A 120 -14.67 4.77 -10.01
CA ILE A 120 -13.96 4.39 -8.79
C ILE A 120 -13.50 2.93 -8.82
N GLN A 121 -14.33 2.01 -9.34
CA GLN A 121 -13.91 0.62 -9.50
C GLN A 121 -12.71 0.49 -10.44
N PHE A 122 -12.65 1.32 -11.48
CA PHE A 122 -11.51 1.38 -12.38
C PHE A 122 -10.21 1.82 -11.68
N TYR A 123 -10.27 2.80 -10.76
CA TYR A 123 -9.08 3.22 -9.99
C TYR A 123 -8.68 2.19 -8.93
N ILE A 124 -9.67 1.61 -8.22
CA ILE A 124 -9.44 0.55 -7.22
C ILE A 124 -8.77 -0.67 -7.86
N GLU A 125 -9.27 -1.12 -9.02
CA GLU A 125 -8.69 -2.25 -9.76
C GLU A 125 -7.22 -1.98 -10.10
N ARG A 126 -6.90 -0.78 -10.59
CA ARG A 126 -5.55 -0.40 -11.01
C ARG A 126 -4.55 -0.34 -9.86
N ALA A 127 -4.91 0.33 -8.76
CA ALA A 127 -4.04 0.40 -7.59
C ALA A 127 -3.81 -1.01 -7.02
N ARG A 128 -4.88 -1.78 -6.83
CA ARG A 128 -4.82 -3.15 -6.33
C ARG A 128 -3.98 -4.08 -7.20
N GLU A 129 -4.11 -4.00 -8.52
CA GLU A 129 -3.30 -4.81 -9.45
C GLU A 129 -1.81 -4.43 -9.41
N MET A 130 -1.49 -3.14 -9.34
CA MET A 130 -0.12 -2.66 -9.22
C MET A 130 0.53 -3.14 -7.93
N GLU A 131 -0.17 -3.02 -6.81
CA GLU A 131 0.26 -3.51 -5.50
C GLU A 131 0.45 -5.03 -5.51
N ALA A 132 -0.51 -5.78 -6.06
CA ALA A 132 -0.41 -7.24 -6.15
C ALA A 132 0.78 -7.70 -7.00
N ASP A 133 1.10 -7.01 -8.09
CA ASP A 133 2.30 -7.29 -8.87
C ASP A 133 3.58 -6.92 -8.11
N CYS A 134 3.62 -5.76 -7.45
CA CYS A 134 4.73 -5.31 -6.62
C CYS A 134 5.06 -6.34 -5.53
N GLU A 135 4.04 -6.76 -4.78
CA GLU A 135 4.17 -7.70 -3.68
C GLU A 135 4.61 -9.10 -4.13
N ARG A 136 4.14 -9.58 -5.29
CA ARG A 136 4.63 -10.85 -5.86
C ARG A 136 6.09 -10.75 -6.28
N ARG A 137 6.54 -9.60 -6.82
CA ARG A 137 7.95 -9.37 -7.17
C ARG A 137 8.82 -9.28 -5.92
N ALA A 138 8.35 -8.57 -4.90
CA ALA A 138 9.01 -8.46 -3.62
C ALA A 138 9.15 -9.82 -2.91
N TYR A 139 8.08 -10.62 -2.87
CA TYR A 139 8.10 -11.98 -2.33
C TYR A 139 9.17 -12.85 -2.99
N ARG A 140 9.22 -12.88 -4.32
CA ARG A 140 10.26 -13.61 -5.06
C ARG A 140 11.65 -13.06 -4.77
N MET A 141 11.80 -11.74 -4.71
CA MET A 141 13.08 -11.10 -4.42
C MET A 141 13.61 -11.45 -3.03
N ILE A 142 12.73 -11.50 -2.01
CA ILE A 142 13.08 -11.92 -0.65
C ILE A 142 13.64 -13.34 -0.65
N GLU A 143 12.98 -14.25 -1.36
CA GLU A 143 13.42 -15.64 -1.51
C GLU A 143 14.75 -15.75 -2.27
N GLU A 144 14.84 -15.16 -3.46
CA GLU A 144 16.01 -15.23 -4.35
C GLU A 144 17.27 -14.62 -3.73
N ARG A 145 17.11 -13.53 -2.96
CA ARG A 145 18.21 -12.85 -2.26
C ARG A 145 18.45 -13.41 -0.87
N ASN A 146 17.63 -14.36 -0.40
CA ASN A 146 17.68 -14.96 0.93
C ASN A 146 17.79 -13.87 2.02
N LEU A 147 16.84 -12.94 1.98
CA LEU A 147 16.72 -11.84 2.95
C LEU A 147 16.13 -12.35 4.27
N PRO A 148 16.48 -11.75 5.42
CA PRO A 148 15.96 -12.13 6.74
C PRO A 148 14.52 -11.61 6.96
N ILE A 149 13.63 -11.83 6.01
CA ILE A 149 12.20 -11.52 6.10
C ILE A 149 11.45 -12.85 6.10
N ASP A 150 10.55 -13.04 7.06
CA ASP A 150 9.71 -14.24 7.10
C ASP A 150 8.67 -14.17 5.98
N LEU A 151 8.79 -15.04 4.98
CA LEU A 151 7.94 -15.04 3.79
C LEU A 151 6.46 -15.26 4.13
N ALA A 152 6.15 -16.08 5.13
CA ALA A 152 4.78 -16.34 5.54
C ALA A 152 4.12 -15.08 6.13
N THR A 153 4.82 -14.42 7.07
CA THR A 153 4.36 -13.17 7.68
C THR A 153 4.27 -12.05 6.63
N TYR A 154 5.26 -11.95 5.74
CA TYR A 154 5.25 -10.99 4.63
C TYR A 154 4.00 -11.19 3.76
N ALA A 155 3.74 -12.43 3.30
CA ALA A 155 2.57 -12.72 2.48
C ALA A 155 1.25 -12.37 3.18
N GLN A 156 1.14 -12.67 4.47
CA GLN A 156 -0.06 -12.33 5.23
C GLN A 156 -0.31 -10.82 5.32
N MET A 157 0.75 -10.04 5.55
CA MET A 157 0.68 -8.58 5.58
C MET A 157 0.31 -7.99 4.22
N SER A 158 0.94 -8.47 3.14
CA SER A 158 0.65 -8.05 1.77
C SER A 158 -0.78 -8.40 1.37
N ASN A 159 -1.23 -9.64 1.64
CA ASN A 159 -2.60 -10.08 1.36
C ASN A 159 -3.62 -9.20 2.10
N ALA A 160 -3.37 -8.88 3.38
CA ALA A 160 -4.24 -8.01 4.16
C ALA A 160 -4.37 -6.62 3.51
N TYR A 161 -3.26 -6.02 3.08
CA TYR A 161 -3.28 -4.69 2.47
C TYR A 161 -3.94 -4.68 1.09
N ILE A 162 -3.64 -5.66 0.23
CA ILE A 162 -4.19 -5.71 -1.12
C ILE A 162 -5.70 -5.99 -1.09
N HIS A 163 -6.17 -6.92 -0.26
CA HIS A 163 -7.61 -7.15 -0.08
C HIS A 163 -8.33 -5.92 0.49
N PHE A 164 -7.64 -5.10 1.28
CA PHE A 164 -8.23 -3.89 1.84
C PHE A 164 -8.66 -2.89 0.76
N TYR A 165 -8.03 -2.85 -0.42
CA TYR A 165 -8.51 -2.04 -1.55
C TYR A 165 -9.96 -2.39 -1.95
N ASN A 166 -10.35 -3.67 -1.87
CA ASN A 166 -11.73 -4.08 -2.12
C ASN A 166 -12.69 -3.53 -1.06
N PHE A 167 -12.24 -3.48 0.19
CA PHE A 167 -13.01 -2.89 1.28
C PHE A 167 -13.19 -1.38 1.04
N VAL A 168 -12.12 -0.66 0.70
CA VAL A 168 -12.19 0.78 0.38
C VAL A 168 -13.16 1.02 -0.79
N GLY A 169 -13.06 0.23 -1.85
CA GLY A 169 -13.93 0.38 -3.03
C GLY A 169 -15.42 0.14 -2.74
N LYS A 170 -15.75 -0.67 -1.71
CA LYS A 170 -17.14 -0.91 -1.29
C LYS A 170 -17.64 0.09 -0.26
N ASN A 171 -16.77 0.55 0.64
CA ASN A 171 -17.17 1.23 1.86
C ASN A 171 -16.75 2.71 1.89
N ARG A 172 -15.93 3.15 0.91
CA ARG A 172 -15.41 4.53 0.77
C ARG A 172 -14.70 5.02 2.03
N GLU A 173 -13.91 4.16 2.65
CA GLU A 173 -13.25 4.48 3.91
C GLU A 173 -11.92 3.75 4.04
N TRP A 174 -10.88 4.47 4.50
CA TRP A 174 -9.61 3.89 4.89
C TRP A 174 -9.66 3.39 6.34
N TYR A 175 -8.68 2.57 6.74
CA TYR A 175 -8.54 2.17 8.14
C TYR A 175 -8.27 3.38 9.04
N ALA A 176 -8.58 3.25 10.33
CA ALA A 176 -8.17 4.23 11.32
C ALA A 176 -6.65 4.14 11.58
N ILE A 177 -6.02 5.27 11.92
CA ILE A 177 -4.60 5.34 12.28
C ILE A 177 -4.30 4.33 13.41
N GLY A 178 -3.27 3.50 13.23
CA GLY A 178 -2.89 2.44 14.17
C GLY A 178 -3.73 1.16 14.07
N LYS A 179 -4.68 1.09 13.12
CA LYS A 179 -5.47 -0.10 12.80
C LYS A 179 -5.25 -0.56 11.36
N GLU A 180 -4.04 -0.35 10.84
CA GLU A 180 -3.70 -0.76 9.48
C GLU A 180 -3.90 -2.28 9.32
N PRO A 181 -4.42 -2.76 8.18
CA PRO A 181 -4.73 -4.19 7.97
C PRO A 181 -3.49 -5.07 8.11
N TYR A 182 -2.32 -4.56 7.69
CA TYR A 182 -1.03 -5.23 7.80
C TYR A 182 -0.38 -5.13 9.20
N ARG A 183 -0.96 -4.38 10.14
CA ARG A 183 -0.51 -4.29 11.54
C ARG A 183 -1.48 -4.93 12.52
N THR A 184 -2.70 -5.21 12.07
CA THR A 184 -3.78 -5.73 12.89
C THR A 184 -3.65 -7.26 12.98
N LEU A 185 -3.23 -7.76 14.14
CA LEU A 185 -2.87 -9.17 14.32
C LEU A 185 -3.98 -10.15 13.89
N GLN A 186 -5.23 -9.85 14.24
CA GLN A 186 -6.39 -10.68 13.90
C GLN A 186 -6.59 -10.77 12.38
N VAL A 187 -6.35 -9.67 11.68
CA VAL A 187 -6.46 -9.59 10.22
C VAL A 187 -5.29 -10.36 9.59
N VAL A 188 -4.06 -10.05 9.97
CA VAL A 188 -2.85 -10.71 9.43
C VAL A 188 -2.89 -12.22 9.62
N GLN A 189 -3.29 -12.71 10.80
CA GLN A 189 -3.34 -14.15 11.08
C GLN A 189 -4.43 -14.90 10.30
N ALA A 190 -5.45 -14.21 9.80
CA ALA A 190 -6.50 -14.79 8.96
C ALA A 190 -6.11 -14.86 7.47
N MET A 191 -5.04 -14.18 7.06
CA MET A 191 -4.58 -14.19 5.68
C MET A 191 -3.77 -15.44 5.35
N ASN A 192 -3.73 -15.79 4.06
CA ASN A 192 -2.90 -16.88 3.55
C ASN A 192 -1.40 -16.59 3.75
N THR A 193 -0.62 -17.65 3.96
CA THR A 193 0.85 -17.60 4.14
C THR A 193 1.63 -17.56 2.82
N THR A 194 0.92 -17.48 1.71
CA THR A 194 1.42 -17.23 0.35
C THR A 194 0.63 -16.08 -0.24
N ILE A 195 1.24 -15.30 -1.13
CA ILE A 195 0.53 -14.22 -1.83
C ILE A 195 -0.62 -14.83 -2.65
N ASP A 196 -1.82 -14.27 -2.53
CA ASP A 196 -2.98 -14.76 -3.28
C ASP A 196 -2.80 -14.57 -4.80
N ASP A 197 -3.34 -15.50 -5.57
CA ASP A 197 -3.31 -15.44 -7.04
C ASP A 197 -4.32 -14.42 -7.59
N ASP A 198 -5.43 -14.20 -6.88
CA ASP A 198 -6.51 -13.34 -7.31
C ASP A 198 -7.01 -12.44 -6.17
N PHE A 199 -6.96 -11.13 -6.40
CA PHE A 199 -7.47 -10.09 -5.51
C PHE A 199 -8.72 -9.39 -6.08
N SER A 200 -9.26 -9.87 -7.20
CA SER A 200 -10.38 -9.24 -7.92
C SER A 200 -11.65 -9.15 -7.09
N THR A 201 -11.78 -10.02 -6.09
CA THR A 201 -12.91 -10.09 -5.17
C THR A 201 -12.44 -10.22 -3.73
N ILE A 202 -13.32 -9.88 -2.80
CA ILE A 202 -13.14 -10.06 -1.37
C ILE A 202 -14.28 -10.91 -0.82
N ASN A 203 -13.94 -11.89 0.02
CA ASN A 203 -14.93 -12.74 0.69
C ASN A 203 -15.57 -12.01 1.88
N GLU A 204 -16.71 -12.51 2.36
CA GLU A 204 -17.44 -11.91 3.47
C GLU A 204 -16.64 -11.94 4.79
N GLU A 205 -15.84 -12.98 5.02
CA GLU A 205 -15.01 -13.10 6.22
C GLU A 205 -13.96 -11.99 6.32
N TYR A 206 -13.28 -11.65 5.22
CA TYR A 206 -12.31 -10.56 5.16
C TYR A 206 -12.99 -9.20 5.30
N MET A 207 -14.18 -9.02 4.71
CA MET A 207 -14.98 -7.80 4.91
C MET A 207 -15.30 -7.60 6.40
N GLU A 208 -15.80 -8.63 7.09
CA GLU A 208 -16.14 -8.59 8.51
C GLU A 208 -14.90 -8.35 9.39
N LEU A 209 -13.76 -8.97 9.06
CA LEU A 209 -12.50 -8.76 9.76
C LEU A 209 -12.02 -7.30 9.65
N PHE A 210 -12.03 -6.73 8.45
CA PHE A 210 -11.64 -5.33 8.23
C PHE A 210 -12.60 -4.37 8.93
N GLU A 211 -13.91 -4.61 8.82
CA GLU A 211 -14.91 -3.81 9.52
C GLU A 211 -14.69 -3.84 11.04
N THR A 212 -14.50 -5.03 11.61
CA THR A 212 -14.37 -5.20 13.07
C THR A 212 -13.06 -4.61 13.61
N HIS A 213 -11.96 -4.77 12.89
CA HIS A 213 -10.64 -4.52 13.45
C HIS A 213 -9.91 -3.31 12.87
N CYS A 214 -10.24 -2.88 11.65
CA CYS A 214 -9.57 -1.76 10.98
C CYS A 214 -10.34 -0.44 11.09
N MET A 215 -11.65 -0.49 11.30
CA MET A 215 -12.50 0.70 11.28
C MET A 215 -12.48 1.50 12.59
N PRO A 216 -12.72 2.81 12.53
CA PRO A 216 -12.94 3.63 13.72
C PRO A 216 -14.29 3.31 14.37
N GLU A 217 -14.42 3.56 15.69
CA GLU A 217 -15.66 3.24 16.43
C GLU A 217 -16.93 3.91 15.88
N TRP A 218 -16.78 5.07 15.22
CA TRP A 218 -17.91 5.76 14.62
C TRP A 218 -18.47 5.04 13.40
N TYR A 219 -17.70 4.17 12.76
CA TYR A 219 -18.09 3.42 11.56
C TYR A 219 -19.32 2.55 11.85
N HIS A 220 -19.33 1.82 12.96
CA HIS A 220 -20.46 0.97 13.36
C HIS A 220 -21.69 1.74 13.86
N ARG A 221 -21.59 3.06 14.05
CA ARG A 221 -22.72 3.89 14.49
C ARG A 221 -23.62 4.34 13.34
N LEU A 222 -23.28 3.99 12.09
CA LEU A 222 -24.04 4.32 10.89
C LEU A 222 -25.14 3.29 10.55
N ASP A 223 -25.36 2.28 11.37
CA ASP A 223 -26.58 1.45 11.30
C ASP A 223 -27.78 2.27 11.82
N CYS A 224 -28.27 3.19 10.98
CA CYS A 224 -29.47 3.98 11.21
C CYS A 224 -30.76 3.16 11.02
N SER A 225 -30.78 1.88 11.37
CA SER A 225 -32.03 1.12 11.51
C SER A 225 -32.74 1.36 12.85
N GLU A 226 -32.06 1.99 13.83
CA GLU A 226 -32.63 2.27 15.16
C GLU A 226 -32.60 3.75 15.59
N ALA A 227 -32.46 4.71 14.68
CA ALA A 227 -32.64 6.12 15.03
C ALA A 227 -34.14 6.41 15.26
N PRO A 228 -34.57 6.88 16.45
CA PRO A 228 -35.93 7.38 16.62
C PRO A 228 -36.14 8.54 15.64
N ILE A 229 -37.17 8.41 14.81
CA ILE A 229 -37.69 9.51 14.00
C ILE A 229 -37.86 10.70 14.96
N GLU A 230 -37.21 11.81 14.65
CA GLU A 230 -37.06 13.02 15.48
C GLU A 230 -35.78 13.08 16.33
N THR A 231 -34.62 13.22 15.69
CA THR A 231 -33.78 14.41 15.91
C THR A 231 -32.85 14.63 14.73
N ASP A 232 -32.85 15.88 14.27
CA ASP A 232 -32.04 16.54 13.26
C ASP A 232 -30.66 15.90 12.98
N CYS A 233 -30.64 14.89 12.10
CA CYS A 233 -29.40 14.42 11.49
C CYS A 233 -29.06 15.40 10.37
N GLY A 234 -28.09 16.27 10.62
CA GLY A 234 -27.57 17.30 9.71
C GLY A 234 -26.86 16.76 8.46
N CYS A 235 -27.36 15.69 7.85
CA CYS A 235 -27.00 15.30 6.49
C CYS A 235 -27.61 16.31 5.52
N LYS A 236 -26.78 17.26 5.05
CA LYS A 236 -27.12 18.06 3.89
C LYS A 236 -27.22 17.13 2.68
N LYS A 237 -28.39 17.20 2.05
CA LYS A 237 -28.76 16.56 0.78
C LYS A 237 -27.82 16.93 -0.35
#